data_AF-R9NW66-F1
#
_entry.id   AF-R9NW66-F1
#
_cell.length_a   1.000
_cell.length_b   1.000
_cell.length_c   1.000
_cell.angle_alpha   90.00
_cell.angle_beta   90.00
_cell.angle_gamma   90.00
#
_symmetry.space_group_name_H-M   'P 1'
#
loop_
_entity.id
_entity.type
_entity.pdbx_description
1 polymer ?
#
loop_
_entity_poly.entity_id
_entity_poly.type
_entity_poly.pdbx_seq_one_letter_code
_entity_poly.pdbx_strand_id
1 'polypeptide(L)'
;MLALTCYVDRAPCQHRVLLAEPGLCEDPVVDYFKRDHNHDLVEAGGNEGRAAVHTTTNAVYRLMNTVKERHPGLEIEICASGSARVDLDNLGRTDRIWIGNCTVPLERLTIQKYNNFLVPNELMGARVGPA
;
A
#
# COMPACT_ATOMS: atom_id res chain seq x y z
N MET A 1 -4.18 -13.31 -6.56
CA MET A 1 -4.03 -11.87 -6.31
C MET A 1 -5.01 -11.47 -5.21
N LEU A 2 -4.62 -11.64 -3.94
CA LEU A 2 -5.45 -11.15 -2.83
C LEU A 2 -5.23 -9.64 -2.70
N ALA A 3 -6.30 -8.87 -2.88
CA ALA A 3 -6.34 -7.46 -2.51
C ALA A 3 -6.81 -7.39 -1.05
N LEU A 4 -5.90 -7.15 -0.10
CA LEU A 4 -6.30 -6.85 1.26
C LEU A 4 -6.52 -5.34 1.39
N THR A 5 -7.81 -4.97 1.44
CA THR A 5 -8.23 -3.62 1.80
C THR A 5 -8.10 -3.46 3.31
N CYS A 6 -7.20 -2.60 3.77
CA CYS A 6 -7.03 -2.30 5.18
C CYS A 6 -8.16 -1.39 5.66
N TYR A 7 -9.16 -1.93 6.36
CA TYR A 7 -10.19 -1.16 7.04
C TYR A 7 -9.71 -0.81 8.45
N VAL A 8 -9.52 0.48 8.74
CA VAL A 8 -9.17 0.98 10.07
C VAL A 8 -10.48 1.46 10.71
N ASP A 9 -11.14 0.60 11.48
CA ASP A 9 -12.42 0.94 12.15
C ASP A 9 -12.23 1.48 13.58
N ARG A 10 -13.19 2.29 14.03
CA ARG A 10 -13.14 3.13 15.24
C ARG A 10 -13.42 2.33 16.54
N ALA A 11 -12.43 2.32 17.45
CA ALA A 11 -12.44 1.93 18.88
C ALA A 11 -12.54 0.43 19.27
N PRO A 12 -12.01 -0.04 20.43
CA PRO A 12 -10.80 0.35 21.16
C PRO A 12 -9.58 -0.55 20.79
N CYS A 13 -9.51 -1.04 19.54
CA CYS A 13 -8.45 -1.94 19.11
C CYS A 13 -7.20 -1.18 18.64
N GLN A 14 -6.29 -0.92 19.58
CA GLN A 14 -4.92 -0.56 19.26
C GLN A 14 -4.33 -1.57 18.27
N HIS A 15 -3.87 -1.09 17.12
CA HIS A 15 -2.82 -1.72 16.30
C HIS A 15 -3.01 -3.18 15.85
N ARG A 16 -4.19 -3.78 15.98
CA ARG A 16 -4.48 -5.08 15.38
C ARG A 16 -4.92 -4.88 13.92
N VAL A 17 -3.98 -4.40 13.08
CA VAL A 17 -3.95 -4.97 11.74
C VAL A 17 -3.58 -6.42 11.99
N LEU A 18 -4.60 -7.26 12.13
CA LEU A 18 -4.40 -8.67 11.93
C LEU A 18 -3.64 -8.77 10.61
N LEU A 19 -2.53 -9.51 10.59
CA LEU A 19 -2.36 -10.46 9.52
C LEU A 19 -3.71 -11.19 9.48
N ALA A 20 -4.67 -10.73 8.66
CA ALA A 20 -6.11 -11.00 8.82
C ALA A 20 -6.42 -12.50 8.82
N GLU A 21 -5.48 -13.28 8.30
CA GLU A 21 -5.34 -14.70 8.59
C GLU A 21 -3.87 -14.94 8.99
N PRO A 22 -3.59 -15.49 10.19
CA PRO A 22 -2.25 -15.99 10.57
C PRO A 22 -1.62 -16.96 9.55
N GLY A 23 -2.34 -17.41 8.53
CA GLY A 23 -1.84 -18.28 7.46
C GLY A 23 -1.50 -17.59 6.13
N LEU A 24 -1.93 -16.35 5.86
CA LEU A 24 -1.84 -15.83 4.48
C LEU A 24 -0.40 -15.56 4.03
N CYS A 25 0.45 -15.03 4.90
CA CYS A 25 1.87 -14.85 4.59
C CYS A 25 2.71 -16.07 5.00
N GLU A 26 2.16 -16.98 5.81
CA GLU A 26 2.82 -18.25 6.15
C GLU A 26 2.62 -19.32 5.06
N ASP A 27 1.63 -19.13 4.17
CA ASP A 27 1.46 -19.95 2.98
C ASP A 27 2.66 -19.74 2.04
N PRO A 28 3.50 -20.76 1.80
CA PRO A 28 4.69 -20.65 0.98
C PRO A 28 4.39 -20.33 -0.50
N VAL A 29 3.11 -20.33 -0.91
CA VAL A 29 2.68 -19.98 -2.27
C VAL A 29 2.48 -18.47 -2.45
N VAL A 30 2.39 -17.68 -1.37
CA VAL A 30 2.19 -16.22 -1.47
C VAL A 30 3.54 -15.52 -1.58
N ASP A 31 3.88 -15.12 -2.80
CA ASP A 31 5.10 -14.39 -3.17
C ASP A 31 4.88 -12.89 -3.40
N TYR A 32 3.61 -12.44 -3.42
CA TYR A 32 3.24 -11.07 -3.74
C TYR A 32 2.08 -10.52 -2.88
N PHE A 33 2.27 -9.31 -2.35
CA PHE A 33 1.31 -8.57 -1.55
C PHE A 33 1.05 -7.18 -2.13
N LYS A 34 -0.21 -6.91 -2.51
CA LYS A 34 -0.64 -5.56 -2.92
C LYS A 34 -1.34 -4.86 -1.76
N ARG A 35 -0.75 -3.77 -1.26
CA ARG A 35 -1.33 -2.93 -0.21
C ARG A 35 -2.07 -1.77 -0.84
N ASP A 36 -3.39 -1.71 -0.65
CA ASP A 36 -4.21 -0.63 -1.19
C ASP A 36 -4.82 0.28 -0.11
N HIS A 37 -5.00 1.55 -0.42
CA HIS A 37 -5.62 2.57 0.42
C HIS A 37 -6.52 3.46 -0.41
N ASN A 38 -7.78 3.03 -0.52
CA ASN A 38 -8.75 3.62 -1.43
C ASN A 38 -9.59 4.74 -0.82
N HIS A 39 -9.38 5.06 0.46
CA HIS A 39 -10.11 6.13 1.13
C HIS A 39 -9.18 7.01 1.94
N ASP A 40 -9.43 8.31 1.85
CA ASP A 40 -8.82 9.30 2.72
C ASP A 40 -9.27 9.10 4.16
N LEU A 41 -8.42 9.54 5.09
CA LEU A 41 -8.71 9.47 6.52
C LEU A 41 -9.69 10.58 6.90
N VAL A 42 -10.97 10.20 7.08
CA VAL A 42 -12.03 11.10 7.55
C VAL A 42 -12.22 10.94 9.06
N GLU A 43 -12.27 12.08 9.78
CA GLU A 43 -12.28 12.15 11.26
C GLU A 43 -11.09 11.41 11.88
N ALA A 44 -9.89 11.94 11.66
CA ALA A 44 -8.63 11.36 12.11
C ALA A 44 -8.38 11.45 13.64
N GLY A 45 -9.41 11.26 14.46
CA GLY A 45 -9.33 11.18 15.91
C GLY A 45 -8.99 9.77 16.39
N GLY A 46 -8.11 9.67 17.38
CA GLY A 46 -7.88 8.45 18.15
C GLY A 46 -8.88 8.33 19.30
N ASN A 47 -8.83 7.20 20.01
CA ASN A 47 -9.78 6.88 21.10
C ASN A 47 -9.83 7.92 22.23
N GLU A 48 -8.76 8.70 22.42
CA GLU A 48 -8.71 9.77 23.42
C GLU A 48 -9.23 11.12 22.89
N GLY A 49 -9.87 11.14 21.72
CA GLY A 49 -10.33 12.37 21.06
C GLY A 49 -9.19 13.26 20.53
N ARG A 50 -7.96 12.73 20.45
CA ARG A 50 -6.78 13.46 19.91
C ARG A 50 -6.51 13.09 18.46
N ALA A 51 -5.86 13.97 17.71
CA ALA A 51 -5.41 13.66 16.36
C ALA A 51 -4.51 12.40 16.34
N ALA A 52 -4.80 11.47 15.43
CA ALA A 52 -4.14 10.16 15.32
C ALA A 52 -3.55 9.90 13.92
N VAL A 53 -3.47 10.90 13.05
CA VAL A 53 -2.90 10.77 11.70
C VAL A 53 -1.48 10.20 11.76
N HIS A 54 -0.60 10.86 12.52
CA HIS A 54 0.81 10.49 12.58
C HIS A 54 1.02 9.11 13.22
N THR A 55 0.32 8.81 14.30
CA THR A 55 0.39 7.48 14.96
C THR A 55 -0.11 6.38 14.04
N THR A 56 -1.16 6.64 13.26
CA THR A 56 -1.68 5.72 12.24
C THR A 56 -0.68 5.51 11.11
N THR A 57 -0.06 6.57 10.59
CA THR A 57 0.99 6.47 9.56
C THR A 57 2.17 5.64 10.06
N ASN A 58 2.68 5.89 11.27
CA ASN A 58 3.76 5.11 11.84
C ASN A 58 3.37 3.64 12.09
N ALA A 59 2.12 3.38 12.45
CA ALA A 59 1.61 2.02 12.57
C ALA A 59 1.66 1.26 11.23
N VAL A 60 1.26 1.91 10.14
CA VAL A 60 1.36 1.35 8.78
C VAL A 60 2.81 1.07 8.41
N TYR A 61 3.73 2.00 8.70
CA TYR A 61 5.16 1.78 8.43
C TYR A 61 5.73 0.61 9.22
N ARG A 62 5.41 0.49 10.51
CA ARG A 62 5.82 -0.65 11.33
C ARG A 62 5.27 -1.97 10.79
N LEU A 63 4.02 -1.98 10.33
CA LEU A 63 3.42 -3.16 9.71
C LEU A 63 4.19 -3.59 8.47
N MET A 64 4.46 -2.68 7.53
CA MET A 64 5.18 -3.02 6.30
C MET A 64 6.60 -3.53 6.58
N ASN A 65 7.32 -2.90 7.52
CA ASN A 65 8.63 -3.39 7.95
C ASN A 65 8.53 -4.80 8.56
N THR A 66 7.55 -5.04 9.44
CA THR A 66 7.36 -6.36 10.07
C THR A 66 7.06 -7.44 9.03
N VAL A 67 6.25 -7.12 8.01
CA VAL A 67 5.93 -8.04 6.91
C VAL A 67 7.20 -8.38 6.13
N LYS A 68 8.00 -7.39 5.74
CA LYS A 68 9.28 -7.60 5.04
C LYS A 68 10.29 -8.41 5.87
N GLU A 69 10.37 -8.13 7.17
CA GLU A 69 11.26 -8.86 8.08
C GLU A 69 10.88 -10.34 8.20
N ARG A 70 9.57 -10.64 8.28
CA ARG A 70 9.07 -12.02 8.39
C ARG A 70 9.08 -12.78 7.06
N HIS A 71 8.96 -12.07 5.95
CA HIS A 71 8.88 -12.66 4.61
C HIS A 71 9.84 -11.94 3.64
N PRO A 72 11.16 -12.18 3.71
CA PRO A 72 12.14 -11.45 2.91
C PRO A 72 11.97 -11.61 1.39
N GLY A 73 11.36 -12.73 0.94
CA GLY A 73 11.06 -13.00 -0.47
C GLY A 73 9.71 -12.46 -0.95
N LEU A 74 8.90 -11.87 -0.06
CA LEU A 74 7.59 -11.33 -0.41
C LEU A 74 7.75 -9.96 -1.09
N GLU A 75 7.24 -9.86 -2.31
CA GLU A 75 7.15 -8.60 -3.03
C GLU A 75 5.96 -7.77 -2.49
N ILE A 76 6.20 -6.48 -2.22
CA ILE A 76 5.18 -5.53 -1.79
C ILE A 76 4.97 -4.49 -2.89
N GLU A 77 3.75 -4.46 -3.46
CA GLU A 77 3.28 -3.39 -4.33
C GLU A 77 2.35 -2.46 -3.55
N ILE A 78 2.67 -1.17 -3.47
CA ILE A 78 1.74 -0.18 -2.90
C ILE A 78 0.77 0.39 -3.92
N CYS A 79 -0.40 0.73 -3.42
CA CYS A 79 -1.45 1.42 -4.13
C CYS A 79 -2.19 2.33 -3.15
N ALA A 80 -2.60 3.49 -3.64
CA ALA A 80 -3.62 4.32 -3.02
C ALA A 80 -4.46 4.90 -4.15
N SER A 81 -5.42 4.11 -4.64
CA SER A 81 -6.16 4.41 -5.88
C SER A 81 -5.26 4.72 -7.09
N GLY A 82 -4.07 4.14 -7.14
CA GLY A 82 -2.97 4.59 -7.98
C GLY A 82 -1.79 5.12 -7.16
N SER A 83 -1.19 6.20 -7.62
CA SER A 83 0.08 6.75 -7.10
C SER A 83 -0.08 7.77 -5.96
N ALA A 84 -1.25 7.86 -5.29
CA ALA A 84 -1.52 8.93 -4.33
C ALA A 84 -0.66 8.91 -3.05
N ARG A 85 0.05 7.79 -2.79
CA ARG A 85 0.95 7.59 -1.64
C ARG A 85 2.34 7.15 -2.09
N VAL A 86 2.77 7.62 -3.26
CA VAL A 86 4.14 7.44 -3.75
C VAL A 86 5.01 8.54 -3.17
N ASP A 87 5.65 8.22 -2.05
CA ASP A 87 6.56 9.09 -1.30
C ASP A 87 7.78 8.30 -0.83
N LEU A 88 8.81 8.97 -0.33
CA LEU A 88 10.09 8.35 0.02
C LEU A 88 9.97 7.31 1.14
N ASP A 89 9.09 7.52 2.12
CA ASP A 89 8.91 6.58 3.23
C ASP A 89 8.22 5.30 2.77
N ASN A 90 7.25 5.42 1.88
CA ASN A 90 6.63 4.25 1.24
C ASN A 90 7.59 3.55 0.29
N LEU A 91 8.30 4.28 -0.57
CA LEU A 91 9.28 3.70 -1.50
C LEU A 91 10.38 2.92 -0.77
N GLY A 92 10.81 3.37 0.41
CA GLY A 92 11.78 2.64 1.24
C GLY A 92 11.27 1.34 1.86
N ARG A 93 10.00 0.96 1.64
CA ARG A 93 9.33 -0.21 2.25
C ARG A 93 8.64 -1.09 1.21
N THR A 94 8.81 -0.80 -0.07
CA THR A 94 8.03 -1.39 -1.16
C THR A 94 8.94 -1.72 -2.31
N ASP A 95 8.60 -2.77 -3.05
CA ASP A 95 9.37 -3.19 -4.21
C ASP A 95 8.76 -2.61 -5.49
N ARG A 96 7.44 -2.36 -5.52
CA ARG A 96 6.75 -1.79 -6.69
C ARG A 96 5.64 -0.82 -6.27
N ILE A 97 5.22 -0.01 -7.22
CA ILE A 97 4.08 0.90 -7.08
C ILE A 97 3.05 0.68 -8.17
N TRP A 98 1.77 0.78 -7.83
CA TRP A 98 0.70 0.85 -8.81
C TRP A 98 0.50 2.30 -9.24
N ILE A 99 0.95 2.66 -10.45
CA ILE A 99 1.00 4.07 -10.87
C ILE A 99 -0.36 4.69 -11.20
N GLY A 100 -1.46 3.92 -11.25
CA GLY A 100 -2.78 4.50 -11.54
C GLY A 100 -3.84 3.49 -11.91
N ASN A 101 -5.10 3.78 -11.60
CA ASN A 101 -6.24 2.95 -11.99
C ASN A 101 -6.63 3.10 -13.48
N CYS A 102 -6.28 4.23 -14.11
CA CYS A 102 -6.46 4.40 -15.55
C CYS A 102 -5.48 3.50 -16.30
N THR A 103 -5.97 2.57 -17.10
CA THR A 103 -5.16 1.63 -17.92
C THR A 103 -5.14 1.99 -19.40
N VAL A 104 -5.78 3.09 -19.79
CA VAL A 104 -5.78 3.60 -21.17
C VAL A 104 -4.36 4.00 -21.57
N PRO A 105 -3.80 3.46 -22.68
CA PRO A 105 -2.40 3.68 -23.04
C PRO A 105 -2.01 5.15 -23.21
N LEU A 106 -2.90 5.97 -23.78
CA LEU A 106 -2.63 7.39 -24.02
C LEU A 106 -2.53 8.17 -22.70
N GLU A 107 -3.49 7.97 -21.78
CA GLU A 107 -3.51 8.59 -20.46
C GLU A 107 -2.30 8.16 -19.61
N ARG A 108 -1.84 6.93 -19.80
CA ARG A 108 -0.67 6.37 -19.10
C ARG A 108 0.63 7.10 -19.41
N LEU A 109 0.79 7.70 -20.58
CA LEU A 109 2.02 8.43 -20.94
C LEU A 109 2.30 9.56 -19.94
N THR A 110 1.26 10.32 -19.60
CA THR A 110 1.33 11.42 -18.64
C THR A 110 1.63 10.89 -17.24
N ILE A 111 0.88 9.87 -16.80
CA ILE A 111 1.04 9.27 -15.47
C ILE A 111 2.46 8.71 -15.28
N GLN A 112 2.98 7.95 -16.25
CA GLN A 112 4.33 7.37 -16.20
C GLN A 112 5.41 8.46 -16.21
N LYS A 113 5.26 9.48 -17.05
CA LYS A 113 6.20 10.61 -17.12
C LYS A 113 6.38 11.28 -15.76
N TYR A 114 5.30 11.54 -15.02
CA TYR A 114 5.39 12.24 -13.75
C TYR A 114 5.85 11.36 -12.59
N ASN A 115 5.52 10.06 -12.59
CA ASN A 115 6.09 9.13 -11.60
C ASN A 115 7.60 8.91 -11.82
N ASN A 116 8.07 8.95 -13.08
CA ASN A 116 9.49 8.83 -13.45
C ASN A 116 10.40 9.93 -12.88
N PHE A 117 9.86 11.02 -12.32
CA PHE A 117 10.69 12.00 -11.62
C PHE A 117 11.33 11.45 -10.34
N LEU A 118 10.70 10.47 -9.70
CA LEU A 118 11.15 9.90 -8.43
C LEU A 118 11.35 8.39 -8.51
N VAL A 119 10.57 7.70 -9.32
CA VAL A 119 10.50 6.24 -9.34
C VAL A 119 11.10 5.73 -10.65
N PRO A 120 12.06 4.80 -10.63
CA PRO A 120 12.58 4.18 -11.84
C PRO A 120 11.54 3.22 -12.45
N ASN A 121 11.62 2.99 -13.76
CA ASN A 121 10.60 2.25 -14.52
C ASN A 121 10.39 0.82 -14.01
N GLU A 122 11.43 0.16 -13.48
CA GLU A 122 11.41 -1.20 -12.97
C GLU A 122 10.47 -1.36 -11.77
N LEU A 123 10.27 -0.29 -10.99
CA LEU A 123 9.38 -0.29 -9.83
C LEU A 123 7.94 0.14 -10.19
N MET A 124 7.68 0.56 -11.42
CA MET A 124 6.36 1.02 -11.86
C MET A 124 5.51 -0.11 -12.43
N GLY A 125 4.45 -0.48 -11.70
CA GLY A 125 3.45 -1.42 -12.15
C GLY A 125 2.49 -0.83 -13.18
N ALA A 126 2.48 -1.40 -14.38
CA ALA A 126 1.52 -1.10 -15.44
C ALA A 126 0.85 -2.39 -15.93
N ARG A 127 -0.47 -2.35 -16.12
CA ARG A 127 -1.25 -3.47 -16.65
C ARG A 127 -1.97 -3.05 -17.93
N VAL A 128 -2.00 -3.95 -18.91
CA VAL A 128 -2.84 -3.83 -20.09
C VAL A 128 -4.30 -4.04 -19.69
N GLY A 129 -5.13 -3.03 -19.88
CA GLY A 129 -6.58 -3.10 -19.70
C GLY A 129 -7.31 -3.44 -21.00
N PRO A 130 -8.61 -3.76 -20.94
CA PRO A 130 -9.46 -3.82 -22.13
C PRO A 130 -9.47 -2.46 -22.86
N ALA A 131 -9.64 -2.51 -24.18
CA ALA A 131 -9.77 -1.33 -25.02
C ALA A 131 -11.15 -0.68 -24.88
#